data_AF-A0A132I0S9-F1
#
_entry.id   AF-A0A132I0S9-F1
#
_cell.length_a   1.000
_cell.length_b   1.000
_cell.length_c   1.000
_cell.angle_alpha   90.00
_cell.angle_beta   90.00
_cell.angle_gamma   90.00
#
_symmetry.space_group_name_H-M   'P 1'
#
loop_
_entity.id
_entity.type
_entity.pdbx_description
1 polymer ?
#
loop_
_entity_poly.entity_id
_entity_poly.type
_entity_poly.pdbx_seq_one_letter_code
_entity_poly.pdbx_strand_id
1 'polypeptide(L)'
;MNYLSVNAISKSYGIKTLFEDVTFGIEKGDKTALIATNGSGKSTMLKILVGQEAPDSGTITYANDIKIGYLEQLPVYPAGTRISDLLADLNEEQHLKARQYLTRFAITNLEQVVDELSGGQVKRLALALVLLHDPDFLILDEPTNHLDVEMVEWLEKFLTQSSMTLLMVTHDRYFLDRVCNKIFELYQGVMYTHNGNFDYYVQKSREREEVKRATAERNSQLLKRELEWIRSTPQARTGKAKSRIDAFYDLKERSRYQEQDERLEFGLQMQRLGGKILELSNVSKSFGDLTVLKDFDYVFKRGERIGLIGKNGVGKSTFLNLITGAMQPDRGRVKTGETVTYGYYRQEGIQFDESKTVISTVRDIAEVMTYGKDKVYTADQLLAHFMFPYKMHRQPVALLSGGEKRRLYLLTILVQNPNFLILDEPTNDLDLLTLQKLEDFLQGYKGCLLVVSHDRFFMDQVVDQLFVCQGDGVVKGFMGNYSQYKDYLDAKQREERKEKSAQKKEEQKPVKQREKVKRSFKEQREYETLAQEMEALEQEKANLTEALNSETDYQKLHDMGNRLQEIKDLLDEKELRWLELDEIGG
;
A
#
# COMPACT_ATOMS: atom_id res chain seq x y z
N MET A 1 16.51 14.93 -20.55
CA MET A 1 17.38 13.99 -21.28
C MET A 1 16.68 12.65 -21.28
N ASN A 2 16.47 12.04 -22.43
CA ASN A 2 15.74 10.77 -22.53
C ASN A 2 16.68 9.61 -22.19
N TYR A 3 16.33 8.75 -21.24
CA TYR A 3 17.15 7.61 -20.80
C TYR A 3 16.78 6.32 -21.53
N LEU A 4 15.50 6.15 -21.87
CA LEU A 4 14.98 4.97 -22.54
C LEU A 4 13.91 5.38 -23.56
N SER A 5 14.07 4.95 -24.80
CA SER A 5 13.04 5.01 -25.84
C SER A 5 12.66 3.61 -26.28
N VAL A 6 11.37 3.31 -26.22
CA VAL A 6 10.78 2.06 -26.69
C VAL A 6 9.83 2.39 -27.83
N ASN A 7 10.06 1.78 -28.98
CA ASN A 7 9.27 2.05 -30.20
C ASN A 7 8.64 0.75 -30.73
N ALA A 8 7.31 0.73 -30.73
CA ALA A 8 6.45 -0.31 -31.31
C ALA A 8 6.89 -1.75 -30.97
N ILE A 9 7.18 -2.01 -29.69
CA ILE A 9 7.55 -3.36 -29.27
C ILE A 9 6.31 -4.25 -29.12
N SER A 10 6.43 -5.48 -29.61
CA SER A 10 5.38 -6.51 -29.50
C SER A 10 5.97 -7.80 -28.97
N LYS A 11 5.17 -8.54 -28.20
CA LYS A 11 5.55 -9.87 -27.71
C LYS A 11 4.36 -10.81 -27.62
N SER A 12 4.54 -12.01 -28.16
CA SER A 12 3.55 -13.08 -28.13
C SER A 12 4.17 -14.42 -27.71
N TYR A 13 3.41 -15.21 -26.96
CA TYR A 13 3.74 -16.59 -26.64
C TYR A 13 2.69 -17.53 -27.25
N GLY A 14 3.07 -18.19 -28.34
CA GLY A 14 2.15 -19.02 -29.12
C GLY A 14 1.00 -18.17 -29.69
N ILE A 15 -0.23 -18.44 -29.25
CA ILE A 15 -1.45 -17.73 -29.70
C ILE A 15 -1.76 -16.54 -28.77
N LYS A 16 -1.10 -16.43 -27.63
CA LYS A 16 -1.36 -15.37 -26.65
C LYS A 16 -0.44 -14.17 -26.91
N THR A 17 -0.99 -13.11 -27.47
CA THR A 17 -0.35 -11.80 -27.51
C THR A 17 -0.32 -11.22 -26.09
N LEU A 18 0.87 -10.86 -25.60
CA LEU A 18 1.02 -10.19 -24.30
C LEU A 18 0.78 -8.69 -24.46
N PHE A 19 1.46 -8.09 -25.42
CA PHE A 19 1.34 -6.69 -25.79
C PHE A 19 1.77 -6.47 -27.24
N GLU A 20 1.20 -5.44 -27.86
CA GLU A 20 1.35 -5.15 -29.28
C GLU A 20 1.55 -3.65 -29.48
N ASP A 21 2.52 -3.28 -30.32
CA ASP A 21 2.86 -1.90 -30.72
C ASP A 21 3.06 -0.92 -29.55
N VAL A 22 3.67 -1.39 -28.46
CA VAL A 22 3.92 -0.58 -27.27
C VAL A 22 5.03 0.43 -27.54
N THR A 23 4.73 1.71 -27.30
CA THR A 23 5.68 2.83 -27.45
C THR A 23 5.64 3.72 -26.22
N PHE A 24 6.80 3.97 -25.61
CA PHE A 24 6.94 4.88 -24.47
C PHE A 24 8.39 5.37 -24.31
N GLY A 25 8.55 6.43 -23.52
CA GLY A 25 9.87 6.97 -23.17
C GLY A 25 9.97 7.32 -21.69
N ILE A 26 11.17 7.15 -21.13
CA ILE A 26 11.50 7.48 -19.74
C ILE A 26 12.60 8.53 -19.73
N GLU A 27 12.32 9.67 -19.12
CA GLU A 27 13.26 10.77 -19.01
C GLU A 27 14.08 10.70 -17.73
N LYS A 28 15.23 11.37 -17.72
CA LYS A 28 16.09 11.50 -16.54
C LYS A 28 15.30 12.10 -15.37
N GLY A 29 15.25 11.39 -14.25
CA GLY A 29 14.53 11.80 -13.04
C GLY A 29 13.07 11.36 -13.00
N ASP A 30 12.56 10.71 -14.06
CA ASP A 30 11.25 10.06 -14.01
C ASP A 30 11.27 8.93 -12.97
N LYS A 31 10.23 8.89 -12.13
CA LYS A 31 9.94 7.77 -11.24
C LYS A 31 8.68 7.12 -11.73
N THR A 32 8.86 6.15 -12.62
CA THR A 32 7.79 5.54 -13.39
C THR A 32 7.40 4.19 -12.82
N ALA A 33 6.10 3.94 -12.70
CA ALA A 33 5.58 2.62 -12.40
C ALA A 33 4.89 2.00 -13.62
N LEU A 34 5.03 0.68 -13.79
CA LEU A 34 4.30 -0.11 -14.76
C LEU A 34 3.22 -0.93 -14.04
N ILE A 35 1.97 -0.58 -14.30
CA ILE A 35 0.77 -1.24 -13.79
C ILE A 35 0.14 -2.05 -14.92
N ALA A 36 -0.18 -3.31 -14.63
CA ALA A 36 -0.94 -4.16 -15.54
C ALA A 36 -1.58 -5.32 -14.76
N THR A 37 -2.57 -5.97 -15.37
CA THR A 37 -3.18 -7.19 -14.82
C THR A 37 -2.19 -8.36 -14.83
N ASN A 38 -2.45 -9.40 -14.04
CA ASN A 38 -1.59 -10.59 -14.06
C ASN A 38 -1.65 -11.32 -15.42
N GLY A 39 -0.49 -11.80 -15.87
CA GLY A 39 -0.37 -12.49 -17.15
C GLY A 39 -0.43 -11.60 -18.40
N SER A 40 -0.35 -10.27 -18.24
CA SER A 40 -0.21 -9.27 -19.31
C SER A 40 1.23 -9.07 -19.81
N GLY A 41 2.21 -9.68 -19.13
CA GLY A 41 3.62 -9.63 -19.52
C GLY A 41 4.47 -8.56 -18.82
N LYS A 42 4.12 -8.08 -17.62
CA LYS A 42 4.92 -7.10 -16.85
C LYS A 42 6.40 -7.50 -16.71
N SER A 43 6.67 -8.68 -16.16
CA SER A 43 8.05 -9.16 -15.99
C SER A 43 8.72 -9.44 -17.33
N THR A 44 7.97 -9.94 -18.33
CA THR A 44 8.48 -10.10 -19.71
C THR A 44 8.90 -8.76 -20.32
N MET A 45 8.12 -7.70 -20.10
CA MET A 45 8.45 -6.35 -20.52
C MET A 45 9.76 -5.90 -19.88
N LEU A 46 9.91 -6.06 -18.56
CA LEU A 46 11.15 -5.70 -17.88
C LEU A 46 12.36 -6.49 -18.40
N LYS A 47 12.21 -7.80 -18.62
CA LYS A 47 13.26 -8.66 -19.21
C LYS A 47 13.67 -8.23 -20.61
N ILE A 48 12.70 -7.82 -21.42
CA ILE A 48 12.94 -7.26 -22.75
C ILE A 48 13.72 -5.95 -22.66
N LEU A 49 13.36 -5.07 -21.71
CA LEU A 49 14.09 -3.82 -21.49
C LEU A 49 15.55 -4.09 -21.10
N VAL A 50 15.82 -5.01 -20.18
CA VAL A 50 17.19 -5.32 -19.74
C VAL A 50 17.96 -6.23 -20.71
N GLY A 51 17.37 -6.61 -21.84
CA GLY A 51 18.03 -7.43 -22.87
C GLY A 51 18.15 -8.92 -22.54
N GLN A 52 17.46 -9.39 -21.49
CA GLN A 52 17.39 -10.82 -21.15
C GLN A 52 16.47 -11.61 -22.09
N GLU A 53 15.56 -10.92 -22.77
CA GLU A 53 14.62 -11.52 -23.72
C GLU A 53 14.48 -10.61 -24.96
N ALA A 54 14.34 -11.22 -26.15
CA ALA A 54 14.16 -10.46 -27.38
C ALA A 54 12.68 -10.13 -27.63
N PRO A 55 12.33 -8.89 -28.03
CA PRO A 55 10.99 -8.59 -28.54
C PRO A 55 10.78 -9.26 -29.92
N ASP A 56 9.52 -9.49 -30.30
CA ASP A 56 9.21 -10.07 -31.61
C ASP A 56 9.27 -9.01 -32.72
N SER A 57 8.99 -7.75 -32.37
CA SER A 57 9.13 -6.58 -33.24
C SER A 57 9.49 -5.33 -32.42
N GLY A 58 9.83 -4.24 -33.10
CA GLY A 58 10.13 -2.96 -32.47
C GLY A 58 11.60 -2.78 -32.09
N THR A 59 11.92 -1.64 -31.48
CA THR A 59 13.29 -1.28 -31.10
C THR A 59 13.34 -0.63 -29.72
N ILE A 60 14.44 -0.86 -29.02
CA ILE A 60 14.73 -0.31 -27.69
C ILE A 60 16.06 0.43 -27.79
N THR A 61 16.07 1.69 -27.36
CA THR A 61 17.26 2.54 -27.39
C THR A 61 17.48 3.16 -26.02
N TYR A 62 18.69 3.01 -25.49
CA TYR A 62 19.12 3.64 -24.25
C TYR A 62 19.97 4.88 -24.53
N ALA A 63 20.00 5.80 -23.59
CA ALA A 63 21.02 6.85 -23.59
C ALA A 63 22.42 6.24 -23.47
N ASN A 64 23.40 6.86 -24.11
CA ASN A 64 24.80 6.44 -23.99
C ASN A 64 25.31 6.60 -22.55
N ASP A 65 26.21 5.71 -22.14
CA ASP A 65 26.96 5.76 -20.88
C ASP A 65 26.13 5.77 -19.59
N ILE A 66 24.89 5.25 -19.61
CA ILE A 66 24.08 5.08 -18.39
C ILE A 66 24.35 3.73 -17.73
N LYS A 67 24.44 3.72 -16.39
CA LYS A 67 24.45 2.48 -15.60
C LYS A 67 23.03 2.03 -15.30
N ILE A 68 22.69 0.80 -15.70
CA ILE A 68 21.38 0.22 -15.44
C ILE A 68 21.49 -0.80 -14.31
N GLY A 69 20.72 -0.61 -13.25
CA GLY A 69 20.53 -1.60 -12.18
C GLY A 69 19.22 -2.34 -12.38
N TYR A 70 19.22 -3.66 -12.27
CA TYR A 70 18.00 -4.48 -12.38
C TYR A 70 17.84 -5.39 -11.17
N LEU A 71 16.69 -5.28 -10.51
CA LEU A 71 16.25 -6.22 -9.48
C LEU A 71 15.17 -7.13 -10.04
N GLU A 72 15.52 -8.41 -10.20
CA GLU A 72 14.58 -9.46 -10.58
C GLU A 72 13.59 -9.80 -9.47
N GLN A 73 12.41 -10.32 -9.85
CA GLN A 73 11.38 -10.74 -8.91
C GLN A 73 11.88 -11.85 -7.97
N LEU A 74 12.62 -12.82 -8.52
CA LEU A 74 13.24 -13.95 -7.82
C LEU A 74 14.71 -14.05 -8.26
N PRO A 75 15.63 -13.39 -7.54
CA PRO A 75 17.05 -13.46 -7.85
C PRO A 75 17.56 -14.91 -7.70
N VAL A 76 18.25 -15.40 -8.73
CA VAL A 76 18.86 -16.74 -8.73
C VAL A 76 20.37 -16.61 -8.64
N TYR A 77 20.97 -17.31 -7.68
CA TYR A 77 22.41 -17.38 -7.50
C TYR A 77 22.89 -18.81 -7.75
N PRO A 78 24.13 -19.01 -8.23
CA PRO A 78 24.71 -20.35 -8.34
C PRO A 78 24.72 -21.06 -6.98
N ALA A 79 24.47 -22.38 -6.99
CA ALA A 79 24.44 -23.17 -5.77
C ALA A 79 25.79 -23.07 -5.01
N GLY A 80 25.72 -22.90 -3.69
CA GLY A 80 26.91 -22.78 -2.85
C GLY A 80 27.60 -21.40 -2.84
N THR A 81 27.04 -20.40 -3.53
CA THR A 81 27.57 -19.02 -3.50
C THR A 81 27.53 -18.46 -2.08
N ARG A 82 28.66 -17.93 -1.59
CA ARG A 82 28.71 -17.21 -0.30
C ARG A 82 28.45 -15.72 -0.50
N ILE A 83 27.91 -15.08 0.53
CA ILE A 83 27.68 -13.62 0.51
C ILE A 83 29.02 -12.87 0.35
N SER A 84 30.10 -13.36 0.96
CA SER A 84 31.46 -12.84 0.80
C SER A 84 31.92 -12.79 -0.66
N ASP A 85 31.58 -13.82 -1.43
CA ASP A 85 32.02 -13.98 -2.83
C ASP A 85 31.38 -12.91 -3.71
N LEU A 86 30.12 -12.55 -3.43
CA LEU A 86 29.38 -11.49 -4.11
C LEU A 86 29.93 -10.08 -3.83
N LEU A 87 30.73 -9.94 -2.77
CA LEU A 87 31.32 -8.67 -2.36
C LEU A 87 32.82 -8.59 -2.68
N ALA A 88 33.42 -9.66 -3.22
CA ALA A 88 34.87 -9.79 -3.35
C ALA A 88 35.48 -8.75 -4.31
N ASP A 89 34.74 -8.34 -5.34
CA ASP A 89 35.21 -7.41 -6.37
C ASP A 89 34.94 -5.93 -6.04
N LEU A 90 34.47 -5.62 -4.82
CA LEU A 90 34.13 -4.26 -4.42
C LEU A 90 35.38 -3.46 -3.99
N ASN A 91 35.38 -2.15 -4.27
CA ASN A 91 36.41 -1.26 -3.74
C ASN A 91 36.15 -0.93 -2.25
N GLU A 92 37.10 -0.29 -1.55
CA GLU A 92 36.96 0.00 -0.11
C GLU A 92 35.72 0.85 0.23
N GLU A 93 35.37 1.83 -0.60
CA GLU A 93 34.19 2.67 -0.41
C GLU A 93 32.90 1.85 -0.55
N GLN A 94 32.83 0.99 -1.57
CA GLN A 94 31.73 0.07 -1.80
C GLN A 94 31.62 -0.98 -0.70
N HIS A 95 32.72 -1.47 -0.15
CA HIS A 95 32.70 -2.37 1.00
C HIS A 95 32.08 -1.70 2.24
N LEU A 96 32.36 -0.42 2.47
CA LEU A 96 31.78 0.32 3.58
C LEU A 96 30.28 0.56 3.36
N LYS A 97 29.86 0.94 2.15
CA LYS A 97 28.44 1.02 1.76
C LYS A 97 27.74 -0.34 1.89
N ALA A 98 28.38 -1.42 1.45
CA ALA A 98 27.83 -2.77 1.50
C ALA A 98 27.57 -3.20 2.93
N ARG A 99 28.53 -2.97 3.84
CA ARG A 99 28.36 -3.23 5.26
C ARG A 99 27.21 -2.42 5.86
N GLN A 100 27.04 -1.16 5.46
CA GLN A 100 25.90 -0.34 5.92
C GLN A 100 24.56 -0.92 5.47
N TYR A 101 24.42 -1.26 4.18
CA TYR A 101 23.18 -1.86 3.67
C TYR A 101 22.89 -3.24 4.27
N LEU A 102 23.88 -4.13 4.32
CA LEU A 102 23.72 -5.49 4.84
C LEU A 102 23.38 -5.48 6.34
N THR A 103 24.05 -4.65 7.13
CA THR A 103 23.72 -4.48 8.56
C THR A 103 22.29 -3.97 8.74
N ARG A 104 21.90 -2.97 7.93
CA ARG A 104 20.54 -2.43 7.94
C ARG A 104 19.49 -3.49 7.57
N PHE A 105 19.83 -4.38 6.65
CA PHE A 105 18.94 -5.44 6.16
C PHE A 105 18.93 -6.69 7.05
N ALA A 106 19.64 -6.65 8.18
CA ALA A 106 19.83 -7.75 9.11
C ALA A 106 20.53 -8.98 8.50
N ILE A 107 21.43 -8.75 7.54
CA ILE A 107 22.32 -9.76 6.96
C ILE A 107 23.69 -9.57 7.62
N THR A 108 23.94 -10.31 8.70
CA THR A 108 25.14 -10.15 9.53
C THR A 108 26.22 -11.20 9.25
N ASN A 109 25.84 -12.40 8.81
CA ASN A 109 26.77 -13.48 8.51
C ASN A 109 27.16 -13.47 7.03
N LEU A 110 28.33 -12.90 6.72
CA LEU A 110 28.83 -12.80 5.34
C LEU A 110 29.39 -14.13 4.78
N GLU A 111 29.66 -15.10 5.65
CA GLU A 111 30.13 -16.43 5.24
C GLU A 111 28.99 -17.41 4.94
N GLN A 112 27.74 -16.98 5.19
CA GLN A 112 26.56 -17.79 4.93
C GLN A 112 26.38 -18.04 3.43
N VAL A 113 25.88 -19.22 3.09
CA VAL A 113 25.50 -19.59 1.71
C VAL A 113 24.14 -18.98 1.38
N VAL A 114 24.00 -18.44 0.17
CA VAL A 114 22.76 -17.77 -0.27
C VAL A 114 21.55 -18.72 -0.25
N ASP A 115 21.74 -20.01 -0.54
CA ASP A 115 20.69 -21.03 -0.55
C ASP A 115 20.01 -21.25 0.83
N GLU A 116 20.69 -20.87 1.92
CA GLU A 116 20.15 -20.98 3.28
C GLU A 116 19.31 -19.75 3.68
N LEU A 117 19.35 -18.69 2.88
CA LEU A 117 18.59 -17.47 3.14
C LEU A 117 17.12 -17.68 2.81
N SER A 118 16.24 -17.09 3.63
CA SER A 118 14.82 -16.97 3.27
C SER A 118 14.66 -16.11 2.01
N GLY A 119 13.59 -16.33 1.23
CA GLY A 119 13.36 -15.55 0.00
C GLY A 119 13.34 -14.02 0.21
N GLY A 120 12.86 -13.55 1.36
CA GLY A 120 12.94 -12.12 1.74
C GLY A 120 14.36 -11.64 2.01
N GLN A 121 15.22 -12.47 2.62
CA GLN A 121 16.65 -12.16 2.80
C GLN A 121 17.41 -12.17 1.48
N VAL A 122 17.13 -13.13 0.60
CA VAL A 122 17.69 -13.16 -0.77
C VAL A 122 17.34 -11.88 -1.52
N LYS A 123 16.08 -11.43 -1.44
CA LYS A 123 15.64 -10.20 -2.10
C LYS A 123 16.29 -8.94 -1.53
N ARG A 124 16.48 -8.88 -0.21
CA ARG A 124 17.22 -7.79 0.46
C ARG A 124 18.69 -7.76 0.03
N LEU A 125 19.33 -8.93 -0.06
CA LEU A 125 20.71 -9.05 -0.54
C LEU A 125 20.82 -8.55 -1.98
N ALA A 126 19.94 -9.02 -2.87
CA ALA A 126 19.91 -8.59 -4.26
C ALA A 126 19.69 -7.08 -4.38
N LEU A 127 18.76 -6.51 -3.61
CA LEU A 127 18.55 -5.07 -3.57
C LEU A 127 19.80 -4.31 -3.10
N ALA A 128 20.50 -4.80 -2.08
CA ALA A 128 21.76 -4.19 -1.62
C ALA A 128 22.79 -4.18 -2.75
N LEU A 129 23.00 -5.32 -3.42
CA LEU A 129 23.95 -5.46 -4.51
C LEU A 129 23.65 -4.53 -5.68
N VAL A 130 22.39 -4.42 -6.10
CA VAL A 130 21.98 -3.52 -7.17
C VAL A 130 22.25 -2.06 -6.81
N LEU A 131 21.98 -1.66 -5.56
CA LEU A 131 22.21 -0.29 -5.10
C LEU A 131 23.71 0.05 -4.93
N LEU A 132 24.57 -0.94 -4.70
CA LEU A 132 26.02 -0.71 -4.52
C LEU A 132 26.75 -0.25 -5.77
N HIS A 133 26.18 -0.49 -6.95
CA HIS A 133 26.76 -0.08 -8.22
C HIS A 133 26.40 1.35 -8.63
N ASP A 134 25.69 2.10 -7.76
CA ASP A 134 25.24 3.48 -7.99
C ASP A 134 24.62 3.67 -9.41
N PRO A 135 23.51 2.98 -9.72
CA PRO A 135 22.91 3.01 -11.06
C PRO A 135 22.25 4.35 -11.38
N ASP A 136 22.36 4.81 -12.63
CA ASP A 136 21.66 6.00 -13.13
C ASP A 136 20.18 5.70 -13.40
N PHE A 137 19.89 4.48 -13.86
CA PHE A 137 18.55 3.99 -14.15
C PHE A 137 18.31 2.67 -13.41
N LEU A 138 17.32 2.66 -12.51
CA LEU A 138 16.99 1.52 -11.69
C LEU A 138 15.69 0.88 -12.19
N ILE A 139 15.72 -0.42 -12.46
CA ILE A 139 14.56 -1.23 -12.84
C ILE A 139 14.26 -2.22 -11.71
N LEU A 140 13.06 -2.18 -11.14
CA LEU A 140 12.68 -3.02 -10.01
C LEU A 140 11.43 -3.86 -10.31
N ASP A 141 11.51 -5.18 -10.19
CA ASP A 141 10.36 -6.09 -10.31
C ASP A 141 9.86 -6.55 -8.92
N GLU A 142 8.70 -6.02 -8.52
CA GLU A 142 8.01 -6.27 -7.24
C GLU A 142 8.90 -6.06 -5.99
N PRO A 143 9.64 -4.94 -5.86
CA PRO A 143 10.66 -4.76 -4.83
C PRO A 143 10.12 -4.85 -3.39
N THR A 144 8.84 -4.58 -3.19
CA THR A 144 8.16 -4.55 -1.89
C THR A 144 7.77 -5.94 -1.38
N ASN A 145 7.68 -6.94 -2.24
CA ASN A 145 7.19 -8.27 -1.84
C ASN A 145 8.18 -8.96 -0.89
N HIS A 146 7.64 -9.58 0.16
CA HIS A 146 8.40 -10.25 1.23
C HIS A 146 9.35 -9.34 2.03
N LEU A 147 9.27 -8.01 1.84
CA LEU A 147 9.91 -7.05 2.75
C LEU A 147 9.03 -6.82 3.96
N ASP A 148 9.67 -6.57 5.11
CA ASP A 148 8.92 -6.11 6.26
C ASP A 148 8.59 -4.62 6.10
N VAL A 149 7.64 -4.16 6.91
CA VAL A 149 7.13 -2.81 6.83
C VAL A 149 8.23 -1.76 7.07
N GLU A 150 9.14 -2.01 8.01
CA GLU A 150 10.27 -1.12 8.29
C GLU A 150 11.20 -0.96 7.07
N MET A 151 11.45 -2.05 6.33
CA MET A 151 12.27 -2.03 5.13
C MET A 151 11.58 -1.37 3.95
N VAL A 152 10.28 -1.60 3.75
CA VAL A 152 9.49 -0.90 2.72
C VAL A 152 9.55 0.61 2.93
N GLU A 153 9.39 1.08 4.17
CA GLU A 153 9.48 2.51 4.49
C GLU A 153 10.89 3.08 4.30
N TRP A 154 11.93 2.30 4.59
CA TRP A 154 13.29 2.72 4.30
C TRP A 154 13.52 2.86 2.80
N LEU A 155 13.08 1.88 2.00
CA LEU A 155 13.24 1.90 0.56
C LEU A 155 12.46 3.05 -0.07
N GLU A 156 11.24 3.31 0.41
CA GLU A 156 10.42 4.46 0.02
C GLU A 156 11.19 5.76 0.25
N LYS A 157 11.72 5.98 1.46
CA LYS A 157 12.50 7.18 1.79
C LYS A 157 13.76 7.31 0.93
N PHE A 158 14.49 6.21 0.74
CA PHE A 158 15.70 6.17 -0.08
C PHE A 158 15.40 6.56 -1.53
N LEU A 159 14.40 5.93 -2.16
CA LEU A 159 14.04 6.23 -3.54
C LEU A 159 13.47 7.63 -3.69
N THR A 160 12.65 8.12 -2.76
CA THR A 160 12.12 9.50 -2.80
C THR A 160 13.24 10.54 -2.71
N GLN A 161 14.24 10.33 -1.86
CA GLN A 161 15.38 11.25 -1.70
C GLN A 161 16.40 11.15 -2.84
N SER A 162 16.48 10.00 -3.51
CA SER A 162 17.38 9.81 -4.65
C SER A 162 16.92 10.61 -5.88
N SER A 163 17.89 11.09 -6.66
CA SER A 163 17.69 11.69 -7.99
C SER A 163 17.77 10.67 -9.13
N MET A 164 17.70 9.37 -8.79
CA MET A 164 17.80 8.28 -9.75
C MET A 164 16.52 8.22 -10.61
N THR A 165 16.69 7.81 -11.86
CA THR A 165 15.56 7.45 -12.72
C THR A 165 15.09 6.05 -12.34
N LEU A 166 13.79 5.84 -12.21
CA LEU A 166 13.21 4.59 -11.73
C LEU A 166 12.14 4.09 -12.70
N LEU A 167 12.19 2.80 -13.02
CA LEU A 167 11.08 2.04 -13.57
C LEU A 167 10.78 0.88 -12.63
N MET A 168 9.56 0.78 -12.12
CA MET A 168 9.21 -0.33 -11.24
C MET A 168 7.88 -0.96 -11.55
N VAL A 169 7.76 -2.24 -11.22
CA VAL A 169 6.49 -2.97 -11.15
C VAL A 169 6.24 -3.25 -9.67
N THR A 170 5.11 -2.81 -9.12
CA THR A 170 4.73 -3.12 -7.75
C THR A 170 3.22 -3.05 -7.59
N HIS A 171 2.71 -3.82 -6.63
CA HIS A 171 1.33 -3.74 -6.17
C HIS A 171 1.13 -2.87 -4.91
N ASP A 172 2.19 -2.32 -4.30
CA ASP A 172 2.06 -1.43 -3.12
C ASP A 172 1.61 -0.02 -3.53
N ARG A 173 0.34 0.29 -3.25
CA ARG A 173 -0.30 1.56 -3.63
C ARG A 173 0.30 2.77 -2.91
N TYR A 174 0.69 2.65 -1.64
CA TYR A 174 1.34 3.76 -0.93
C TYR A 174 2.76 4.00 -1.46
N PHE A 175 3.45 2.93 -1.86
CA PHE A 175 4.76 3.07 -2.47
C PHE A 175 4.66 3.78 -3.83
N LEU A 176 3.70 3.37 -4.66
CA LEU A 176 3.41 4.03 -5.94
C LEU A 176 3.06 5.51 -5.73
N ASP A 177 2.21 5.82 -4.76
CA ASP A 177 1.76 7.19 -4.54
C ASP A 177 2.87 8.13 -4.07
N ARG A 178 3.77 7.64 -3.21
CA ARG A 178 4.83 8.48 -2.60
C ARG A 178 6.11 8.57 -3.41
N VAL A 179 6.41 7.56 -4.23
CA VAL A 179 7.66 7.50 -5.00
C VAL A 179 7.45 7.89 -6.45
N CYS A 180 6.35 7.46 -7.09
CA CYS A 180 6.14 7.68 -8.51
C CYS A 180 5.53 9.03 -8.83
N ASN A 181 5.98 9.59 -9.95
CA ASN A 181 5.42 10.79 -10.59
C ASN A 181 4.82 10.50 -11.97
N LYS A 182 4.94 9.25 -12.44
CA LYS A 182 4.46 8.80 -13.75
C LYS A 182 4.03 7.34 -13.67
N ILE A 183 2.92 7.01 -14.34
CA ILE A 183 2.36 5.65 -14.35
C ILE A 183 2.11 5.23 -15.80
N PHE A 184 2.69 4.11 -16.18
CA PHE A 184 2.38 3.36 -17.37
C PHE A 184 1.37 2.28 -17.01
N GLU A 185 0.22 2.30 -17.67
CA GLU A 185 -0.81 1.28 -17.51
C GLU A 185 -0.94 0.47 -18.79
N LEU A 186 -0.62 -0.82 -18.73
CA LEU A 186 -0.89 -1.76 -19.81
C LEU A 186 -2.26 -2.41 -19.58
N TYR A 187 -3.25 -1.97 -20.37
CA TYR A 187 -4.62 -2.47 -20.29
C TYR A 187 -5.10 -2.93 -21.67
N GLN A 188 -5.51 -4.20 -21.77
CA GLN A 188 -5.99 -4.82 -23.01
C GLN A 188 -5.01 -4.65 -24.20
N GLY A 189 -3.71 -4.78 -23.95
CA GLY A 189 -2.66 -4.67 -24.97
C GLY A 189 -2.27 -3.24 -25.32
N VAL A 190 -2.98 -2.23 -24.81
CA VAL A 190 -2.68 -0.82 -25.05
C VAL A 190 -1.96 -0.22 -23.83
N MET A 191 -0.89 0.53 -24.09
CA MET A 191 -0.17 1.28 -23.06
C MET A 191 -0.76 2.69 -22.91
N TYR A 192 -1.20 3.03 -21.71
CA TYR A 192 -1.61 4.38 -21.33
C TYR A 192 -0.54 5.02 -20.45
N THR A 193 -0.27 6.30 -20.66
CA THR A 193 0.65 7.07 -19.81
C THR A 193 -0.12 8.10 -19.02
N HIS A 194 0.12 8.11 -17.71
CA HIS A 194 -0.46 9.06 -16.77
C HIS A 194 0.67 9.82 -16.09
N ASN A 195 0.69 11.14 -16.25
CA ASN A 195 1.67 12.00 -15.58
C ASN A 195 1.10 12.44 -14.23
N GLY A 196 1.37 11.65 -13.19
CA GLY A 196 0.88 11.87 -11.85
C GLY A 196 1.22 10.68 -10.93
N ASN A 197 0.86 10.83 -9.67
CA ASN A 197 0.95 9.77 -8.66
C ASN A 197 -0.17 8.72 -8.85
N PHE A 198 -0.21 7.74 -7.94
CA PHE A 198 -1.19 6.66 -7.99
C PHE A 198 -2.63 7.16 -7.88
N ASP A 199 -2.90 8.12 -6.99
CA ASP A 199 -4.24 8.69 -6.83
C ASP A 199 -4.75 9.35 -8.12
N TYR A 200 -3.89 10.10 -8.81
CA TYR A 200 -4.21 10.70 -10.11
C TYR A 200 -4.57 9.62 -11.16
N TYR A 201 -3.79 8.54 -11.21
CA TYR A 201 -4.08 7.40 -12.08
C TYR A 201 -5.44 6.77 -11.76
N VAL A 202 -5.75 6.53 -10.49
CA VAL A 202 -7.04 5.93 -10.07
C VAL A 202 -8.20 6.82 -10.51
N GLN A 203 -8.10 8.13 -10.31
CA GLN A 203 -9.12 9.08 -10.74
C GLN A 203 -9.31 9.03 -12.26
N LYS A 204 -8.23 9.14 -13.04
CA LYS A 204 -8.29 9.10 -14.51
C LYS A 204 -8.78 7.76 -15.04
N SER A 205 -8.50 6.67 -14.34
CA SER A 205 -9.02 5.34 -14.68
C SER A 205 -10.52 5.25 -14.46
N ARG A 206 -11.03 5.76 -13.34
CA ARG A 206 -12.48 5.81 -13.08
C ARG A 206 -13.21 6.68 -14.10
N GLU A 207 -12.71 7.87 -14.40
CA GLU A 207 -13.29 8.76 -15.43
C GLU A 207 -13.39 8.03 -16.79
N ARG A 208 -12.35 7.27 -17.18
CA ARG A 208 -12.37 6.46 -18.41
C ARG A 208 -13.38 5.32 -18.34
N GLU A 209 -13.47 4.62 -17.21
CA GLU A 209 -14.40 3.51 -17.00
C GLU A 209 -15.86 4.00 -17.04
N GLU A 210 -16.15 5.15 -16.45
CA GLU A 210 -17.47 5.80 -16.49
C GLU A 210 -17.87 6.22 -17.90
N VAL A 211 -16.95 6.83 -18.66
CA VAL A 211 -17.20 7.19 -20.06
C VAL A 211 -17.46 5.93 -20.90
N LYS A 212 -16.68 4.87 -20.70
CA LYS A 212 -16.89 3.57 -21.35
C LYS A 212 -18.25 2.97 -21.00
N ARG A 213 -18.62 2.97 -19.72
CA ARG A 213 -19.92 2.46 -19.24
C ARG A 213 -21.10 3.25 -19.80
N ALA A 214 -21.06 4.57 -19.74
CA ALA A 214 -22.11 5.42 -20.31
C ALA A 214 -22.25 5.20 -21.83
N THR A 215 -21.14 4.94 -22.52
CA THR A 215 -21.14 4.61 -23.96
C THR A 215 -21.73 3.22 -24.20
N ALA A 216 -21.37 2.22 -23.40
CA ALA A 216 -21.90 0.86 -23.48
C ALA A 216 -23.40 0.80 -23.20
N GLU A 217 -23.88 1.54 -22.18
CA GLU A 217 -25.31 1.65 -21.86
C GLU A 217 -26.09 2.30 -23.01
N ARG A 218 -25.59 3.40 -23.57
CA ARG A 218 -26.19 4.03 -24.77
C ARG A 218 -26.21 3.06 -25.96
N ASN A 219 -25.12 2.34 -26.19
CA ASN A 219 -25.02 1.35 -27.27
C ASN A 219 -26.00 0.19 -27.07
N SER A 220 -26.14 -0.33 -25.85
CA SER A 220 -27.09 -1.41 -25.52
C SER A 220 -28.54 -0.97 -25.72
N GLN A 221 -28.89 0.26 -25.30
CA GLN A 221 -30.22 0.82 -25.54
C GLN A 221 -30.50 1.00 -27.04
N LEU A 222 -29.52 1.48 -27.81
CA LEU A 222 -29.65 1.63 -29.26
C LEU A 222 -29.76 0.26 -29.95
N LEU A 223 -28.98 -0.73 -29.50
CA LEU A 223 -29.05 -2.11 -29.99
C LEU A 223 -30.43 -2.73 -29.76
N LYS A 224 -31.05 -2.52 -28.59
CA LYS A 224 -32.42 -2.98 -28.29
C LYS A 224 -33.43 -2.37 -29.27
N ARG A 225 -33.37 -1.06 -29.48
CA ARG A 225 -34.24 -0.34 -30.43
C ARG A 225 -34.06 -0.81 -31.87
N GLU A 226 -32.83 -0.97 -32.33
CA GLU A 226 -32.54 -1.46 -33.69
C GLU A 226 -32.95 -2.92 -33.86
N LEU A 227 -32.83 -3.75 -32.81
CA LEU A 227 -33.28 -5.15 -32.83
C LEU A 227 -34.80 -5.25 -32.93
N GLU A 228 -35.56 -4.39 -32.24
CA GLU A 228 -37.01 -4.27 -32.40
C GLU A 228 -37.39 -3.79 -33.81
N TRP A 229 -36.64 -2.83 -34.38
CA TRP A 229 -36.83 -2.37 -35.75
C TRP A 229 -36.59 -3.49 -36.79
N ILE A 230 -35.52 -4.27 -36.63
CA ILE A 230 -35.24 -5.43 -37.50
C ILE A 230 -36.34 -6.49 -37.38
N ARG A 231 -36.82 -6.77 -36.17
CA ARG A 231 -37.91 -7.75 -35.94
C ARG A 231 -39.25 -7.30 -36.51
N SER A 232 -39.50 -5.99 -36.60
CA SER A 232 -40.75 -5.41 -37.11
C SER A 232 -40.74 -5.12 -38.61
N THR A 233 -39.57 -5.12 -39.27
CA THR A 233 -39.45 -4.81 -40.70
C THR A 233 -39.66 -6.07 -41.56
N PRO A 234 -40.59 -6.07 -42.54
CA PRO A 234 -40.77 -7.19 -43.46
C PRO A 234 -39.53 -7.43 -44.35
N GLN A 235 -39.08 -8.68 -44.49
CA GLN A 235 -37.84 -9.06 -45.20
C GLN A 235 -37.79 -8.69 -46.70
N ALA A 236 -38.88 -8.21 -47.30
CA ALA A 236 -38.94 -7.90 -48.73
C ALA A 236 -39.42 -6.47 -48.97
N ARG A 237 -38.47 -5.59 -49.35
CA ARG A 237 -38.57 -4.33 -50.12
C ARG A 237 -37.97 -3.10 -49.42
N THR A 238 -36.69 -2.83 -49.68
CA THR A 238 -36.13 -1.53 -50.15
C THR A 238 -34.60 -1.48 -49.92
N GLY A 239 -33.84 -1.00 -50.92
CA GLY A 239 -32.38 -0.83 -50.82
C GLY A 239 -31.90 0.20 -49.79
N LYS A 240 -32.82 1.03 -49.26
CA LYS A 240 -32.54 2.01 -48.19
C LYS A 240 -32.31 1.38 -46.81
N ALA A 241 -32.71 0.13 -46.59
CA ALA A 241 -32.54 -0.57 -45.32
C ALA A 241 -31.16 -1.24 -45.13
N LYS A 242 -30.38 -1.45 -46.21
CA LYS A 242 -29.13 -2.23 -46.13
C LYS A 242 -28.06 -1.57 -45.24
N SER A 243 -27.83 -0.27 -45.38
CA SER A 243 -26.87 0.47 -44.54
C SER A 243 -27.22 0.45 -43.05
N ARG A 244 -28.52 0.44 -42.71
CA ARG A 244 -28.98 0.39 -41.30
C ARG A 244 -28.85 -1.02 -40.72
N ILE A 245 -29.06 -2.05 -41.54
CA ILE A 245 -28.81 -3.44 -41.18
C ILE A 245 -27.31 -3.68 -40.95
N ASP A 246 -26.45 -3.17 -41.84
CA ASP A 246 -24.99 -3.26 -41.70
C ASP A 246 -24.52 -2.52 -40.42
N ALA A 247 -25.04 -1.30 -40.18
CA ALA A 247 -24.77 -0.55 -38.94
C ALA A 247 -25.23 -1.27 -37.67
N PHE A 248 -26.33 -2.03 -37.73
CA PHE A 248 -26.76 -2.87 -36.61
C PHE A 248 -25.78 -4.01 -36.35
N TYR A 249 -25.31 -4.71 -37.39
CA TYR A 249 -24.34 -5.80 -37.20
C TYR A 249 -23.00 -5.28 -36.68
N ASP A 250 -22.51 -4.15 -37.18
CA ASP A 250 -21.33 -3.46 -36.67
C ASP A 250 -21.50 -3.05 -35.19
N LEU A 251 -22.65 -2.46 -34.84
CA LEU A 251 -22.95 -2.08 -33.46
C LEU A 251 -23.05 -3.30 -32.55
N LYS A 252 -23.64 -4.39 -33.04
CA LYS A 252 -23.79 -5.65 -32.31
C LYS A 252 -22.44 -6.27 -32.02
N GLU A 253 -21.52 -6.27 -32.98
CA GLU A 253 -20.15 -6.73 -32.76
C GLU A 253 -19.42 -5.86 -31.75
N ARG A 254 -19.47 -4.53 -31.89
CA ARG A 254 -18.82 -3.59 -30.95
C ARG A 254 -19.36 -3.69 -29.52
N SER A 255 -20.67 -3.89 -29.35
CA SER A 255 -21.31 -3.95 -28.02
C SER A 255 -21.08 -5.28 -27.31
N ARG A 256 -20.88 -6.39 -28.04
CA ARG A 256 -20.68 -7.74 -27.46
C ARG A 256 -19.43 -7.85 -26.57
N TYR A 257 -18.44 -6.99 -26.81
CA TYR A 257 -17.20 -6.93 -26.02
C TYR A 257 -17.34 -6.09 -24.73
N GLN A 258 -18.40 -5.30 -24.57
CA GLN A 258 -18.57 -4.37 -23.45
C GLN A 258 -19.36 -4.95 -22.27
N GLU A 259 -20.14 -6.03 -22.46
CA GLU A 259 -21.02 -6.60 -21.42
C GLU A 259 -20.30 -7.46 -20.34
N GLN A 260 -18.98 -7.60 -20.37
CA GLN A 260 -18.25 -8.50 -19.45
C GLN A 260 -17.87 -7.89 -18.08
N ASP A 261 -18.17 -6.61 -17.82
CA ASP A 261 -17.70 -5.86 -16.65
C ASP A 261 -18.80 -5.49 -15.64
N GLU A 262 -19.84 -6.32 -15.49
CA GLU A 262 -20.85 -6.09 -14.44
C GLU A 262 -20.27 -6.40 -13.05
N ARG A 263 -20.06 -5.34 -12.24
CA ARG A 263 -19.78 -5.45 -10.81
C ARG A 263 -21.02 -5.98 -10.08
N LEU A 264 -20.94 -7.23 -9.63
CA LEU A 264 -21.89 -7.81 -8.68
C LEU A 264 -21.52 -7.39 -7.26
N GLU A 265 -22.47 -6.80 -6.53
CA GLU A 265 -22.32 -6.51 -5.10
C GLU A 265 -22.49 -7.79 -4.27
N PHE A 266 -21.49 -8.13 -3.47
CA PHE A 266 -21.56 -9.24 -2.52
C PHE A 266 -22.36 -8.85 -1.27
N GLY A 267 -23.51 -9.48 -1.07
CA GLY A 267 -24.24 -9.49 0.20
C GLY A 267 -24.26 -10.89 0.80
N LEU A 268 -23.23 -11.26 1.56
CA LEU A 268 -23.18 -12.57 2.24
C LEU A 268 -24.14 -12.59 3.45
N GLN A 269 -25.05 -13.56 3.48
CA GLN A 269 -25.70 -14.00 4.72
C GLN A 269 -24.85 -15.13 5.33
N MET A 270 -24.29 -14.86 6.50
CA MET A 270 -23.44 -15.81 7.20
C MET A 270 -24.23 -16.72 8.12
N GLN A 271 -23.64 -17.88 8.44
CA GLN A 271 -24.08 -18.69 9.56
C GLN A 271 -24.04 -17.85 10.85
N ARG A 272 -25.07 -17.98 11.70
CA ARG A 272 -25.16 -17.22 12.95
C ARG A 272 -23.97 -17.55 13.85
N LEU A 273 -23.12 -16.57 14.15
CA LEU A 273 -22.08 -16.70 15.17
C LEU A 273 -22.70 -16.76 16.56
N GLY A 274 -22.27 -17.71 17.40
CA GLY A 274 -22.56 -17.77 18.83
C GLY A 274 -21.95 -16.60 19.61
N GLY A 275 -22.33 -16.44 20.89
CA GLY A 275 -21.84 -15.34 21.74
C GLY A 275 -20.36 -15.46 22.13
N LYS A 276 -19.83 -16.68 22.11
CA LYS A 276 -18.41 -17.00 22.34
C LYS A 276 -17.78 -17.46 21.03
N ILE A 277 -16.65 -16.86 20.67
CA ILE A 277 -15.95 -17.11 19.41
C ILE A 277 -14.61 -17.78 19.71
N LEU A 278 -13.69 -17.02 20.30
CA LEU A 278 -12.36 -17.47 20.63
C LEU A 278 -11.87 -16.76 21.89
N GLU A 279 -11.39 -17.51 22.86
CA GLU A 279 -10.84 -17.02 24.12
C GLU A 279 -9.45 -17.63 24.30
N LEU A 280 -8.44 -16.78 24.40
CA LEU A 280 -7.07 -17.14 24.76
C LEU A 280 -6.84 -16.69 26.20
N SER A 281 -6.38 -17.62 27.05
CA SER A 281 -6.07 -17.34 28.46
C SER A 281 -4.66 -17.77 28.80
N ASN A 282 -3.81 -16.82 29.21
CA ASN A 282 -2.39 -16.99 29.57
C ASN A 282 -1.60 -17.83 28.56
N VAL A 283 -1.85 -17.63 27.26
CA VAL A 283 -1.26 -18.46 26.22
C VAL A 283 0.22 -18.12 26.04
N SER A 284 1.08 -19.12 26.20
CA SER A 284 2.51 -19.00 25.93
C SER A 284 3.01 -20.10 25.00
N LYS A 285 3.93 -19.74 24.10
CA LYS A 285 4.58 -20.66 23.17
C LYS A 285 6.03 -20.25 22.93
N SER A 286 6.92 -21.23 23.01
CA SER A 286 8.36 -21.07 22.76
C SER A 286 8.89 -22.20 21.87
N PHE A 287 9.88 -21.90 21.04
CA PHE A 287 10.65 -22.89 20.27
C PHE A 287 12.14 -22.73 20.62
N GLY A 288 12.66 -23.64 21.44
CA GLY A 288 14.02 -23.51 21.98
C GLY A 288 14.16 -22.17 22.72
N ASP A 289 15.10 -21.34 22.28
CA ASP A 289 15.35 -20.02 22.87
C ASP A 289 14.39 -18.92 22.34
N LEU A 290 13.65 -19.18 21.26
CA LEU A 290 12.74 -18.21 20.65
C LEU A 290 11.37 -18.23 21.34
N THR A 291 11.08 -17.21 22.14
CA THR A 291 9.74 -17.02 22.73
C THR A 291 8.83 -16.31 21.74
N VAL A 292 7.76 -16.99 21.28
CA VAL A 292 6.83 -16.48 20.28
C VAL A 292 5.66 -15.74 20.92
N LEU A 293 5.08 -16.31 21.98
CA LEU A 293 4.03 -15.69 22.78
C LEU A 293 4.32 -15.92 24.25
N LYS A 294 4.07 -14.89 25.07
CA LYS A 294 4.20 -14.96 26.51
C LYS A 294 2.98 -14.33 27.17
N ASP A 295 2.29 -15.13 27.98
CA ASP A 295 1.16 -14.72 28.82
C ASP A 295 0.11 -13.88 28.06
N PHE A 296 -0.29 -14.35 26.88
CA PHE A 296 -1.24 -13.64 26.03
C PHE A 296 -2.68 -13.96 26.40
N ASP A 297 -3.45 -12.92 26.71
CA ASP A 297 -4.88 -12.98 27.02
C ASP A 297 -5.67 -12.15 26.03
N TYR A 298 -6.67 -12.76 25.37
CA TYR A 298 -7.56 -12.04 24.47
C TYR A 298 -8.88 -12.77 24.27
N VAL A 299 -9.98 -12.01 24.19
CA VAL A 299 -11.33 -12.52 23.92
C VAL A 299 -11.86 -11.87 22.66
N PHE A 300 -12.05 -12.66 21.61
CA PHE A 300 -12.59 -12.19 20.34
C PHE A 300 -14.07 -11.87 20.44
N LYS A 301 -14.46 -10.69 19.96
CA LYS A 301 -15.87 -10.28 19.83
C LYS A 301 -16.36 -10.48 18.39
N ARG A 302 -17.69 -10.51 18.24
CA ARG A 302 -18.36 -10.70 16.94
C ARG A 302 -18.01 -9.55 16.00
N GLY A 303 -17.63 -9.89 14.78
CA GLY A 303 -17.34 -8.91 13.74
C GLY A 303 -16.01 -8.19 13.91
N GLU A 304 -15.15 -8.61 14.86
CA GLU A 304 -13.82 -8.01 15.01
C GLU A 304 -12.96 -8.27 13.77
N ARG A 305 -12.31 -7.21 13.31
CA ARG A 305 -11.39 -7.20 12.17
C ARG A 305 -10.01 -6.82 12.69
N ILE A 306 -9.16 -7.83 12.83
CA ILE A 306 -7.85 -7.71 13.45
C ILE A 306 -6.76 -7.94 12.43
N GLY A 307 -5.78 -7.05 12.40
CA GLY A 307 -4.59 -7.15 11.57
C GLY A 307 -3.38 -7.51 12.42
N LEU A 308 -2.56 -8.45 11.98
CA LEU A 308 -1.35 -8.87 12.65
C LEU A 308 -0.13 -8.28 11.93
N ILE A 309 0.64 -7.45 12.62
CA ILE A 309 1.86 -6.83 12.09
C ILE A 309 3.07 -7.19 12.95
N GLY A 310 4.22 -7.36 12.29
CA GLY A 310 5.47 -7.70 12.96
C GLY A 310 6.55 -8.13 11.97
N LYS A 311 7.79 -8.14 12.46
CA LYS A 311 8.97 -8.57 11.68
C LYS A 311 8.83 -10.02 11.22
N ASN A 312 9.51 -10.36 10.13
CA ASN A 312 9.57 -11.74 9.67
C ASN A 312 10.30 -12.60 10.71
N GLY A 313 9.80 -13.81 10.94
CA GLY A 313 10.35 -14.72 11.96
C GLY A 313 9.89 -14.47 13.40
N VAL A 314 9.02 -13.48 13.67
CA VAL A 314 8.47 -13.23 15.02
C VAL A 314 7.42 -14.26 15.47
N GLY A 315 7.03 -15.18 14.59
CA GLY A 315 6.06 -16.25 14.89
C GLY A 315 4.59 -15.92 14.57
N LYS A 316 4.34 -15.03 13.59
CA LYS A 316 2.98 -14.71 13.08
C LYS A 316 2.20 -15.97 12.67
N SER A 317 2.78 -16.83 11.85
CA SER A 317 2.14 -18.09 11.43
C SER A 317 1.97 -19.07 12.59
N THR A 318 2.88 -19.07 13.57
CA THR A 318 2.70 -19.85 14.81
C THR A 318 1.46 -19.36 15.58
N PHE A 319 1.27 -18.05 15.72
CA PHE A 319 0.09 -17.47 16.36
C PHE A 319 -1.21 -17.92 15.66
N LEU A 320 -1.23 -17.93 14.33
CA LEU A 320 -2.37 -18.44 13.55
C LEU A 320 -2.62 -19.95 13.80
N ASN A 321 -1.55 -20.74 13.86
CA ASN A 321 -1.64 -22.18 14.13
C ASN A 321 -2.13 -22.50 15.55
N LEU A 322 -1.80 -21.65 16.53
CA LEU A 322 -2.34 -21.75 17.89
C LEU A 322 -3.85 -21.41 17.92
N ILE A 323 -4.26 -20.37 17.21
CA ILE A 323 -5.66 -19.94 17.12
C ILE A 323 -6.55 -21.00 16.46
N THR A 324 -6.06 -21.63 15.40
CA THR A 324 -6.78 -22.66 14.64
C THR A 324 -6.77 -24.03 15.33
N GLY A 325 -6.01 -24.19 16.42
CA GLY A 325 -5.85 -25.47 17.12
C GLY A 325 -4.94 -26.48 16.40
N ALA A 326 -4.30 -26.09 15.30
CA ALA A 326 -3.30 -26.91 14.61
C ALA A 326 -2.05 -27.14 15.47
N MET A 327 -1.79 -26.24 16.41
CA MET A 327 -0.71 -26.34 17.38
C MET A 327 -1.24 -26.12 18.81
N GLN A 328 -0.73 -26.88 19.77
CA GLN A 328 -1.04 -26.67 21.18
C GLN A 328 -0.08 -25.66 21.82
N PRO A 329 -0.58 -24.81 22.72
CA PRO A 329 0.26 -23.91 23.50
C PRO A 329 1.05 -24.68 24.56
N ASP A 330 2.22 -24.16 24.95
CA ASP A 330 3.04 -24.76 26.00
C ASP A 330 2.45 -24.47 27.39
N ARG A 331 1.84 -23.28 27.54
CA ARG A 331 1.07 -22.86 28.72
C ARG A 331 -0.18 -22.10 28.31
N GLY A 332 -1.18 -22.09 29.17
CA GLY A 332 -2.46 -21.44 28.92
C GLY A 332 -3.48 -22.33 28.23
N ARG A 333 -4.60 -21.75 27.81
CA ARG A 333 -5.69 -22.47 27.13
C ARG A 333 -6.27 -21.62 26.00
N VAL A 334 -6.55 -22.27 24.87
CA VAL A 334 -7.30 -21.71 23.75
C VAL A 334 -8.66 -22.39 23.74
N LYS A 335 -9.75 -21.63 23.85
CA LYS A 335 -11.12 -22.12 23.79
C LYS A 335 -11.81 -21.56 22.56
N THR A 336 -12.24 -22.45 21.68
CA THR A 336 -13.02 -22.12 20.47
C THR A 336 -14.50 -22.36 20.73
N GLY A 337 -15.37 -21.52 20.18
CA GLY A 337 -16.81 -21.71 20.24
C GLY A 337 -17.29 -22.80 19.27
N GLU A 338 -18.27 -23.59 19.67
CA GLU A 338 -18.80 -24.73 18.86
C GLU A 338 -19.38 -24.31 17.50
N THR A 339 -19.79 -23.05 17.37
CA THR A 339 -20.37 -22.50 16.13
C THR A 339 -19.30 -21.91 15.19
N VAL A 340 -18.03 -21.91 15.57
CA VAL A 340 -16.96 -21.29 14.76
C VAL A 340 -16.53 -22.22 13.62
N THR A 341 -16.64 -21.72 12.40
CA THR A 341 -16.17 -22.36 11.16
C THR A 341 -15.04 -21.50 10.59
N TYR A 342 -13.81 -22.02 10.69
CA TYR A 342 -12.63 -21.35 10.18
C TYR A 342 -12.50 -21.48 8.66
N GLY A 343 -12.25 -20.37 8.00
CA GLY A 343 -11.66 -20.35 6.66
C GLY A 343 -10.22 -19.88 6.78
N TYR A 344 -9.25 -20.73 6.42
CA TYR A 344 -7.83 -20.39 6.58
C TYR A 344 -7.11 -20.38 5.23
N TYR A 345 -6.71 -19.18 4.80
CA TYR A 345 -5.82 -18.96 3.65
C TYR A 345 -4.38 -18.96 4.15
N ARG A 346 -3.61 -19.99 3.76
CA ARG A 346 -2.21 -20.19 4.16
C ARG A 346 -1.26 -19.67 3.09
N GLN A 347 -0.12 -19.13 3.53
CA GLN A 347 0.95 -18.67 2.64
C GLN A 347 1.51 -19.79 1.74
N GLU A 348 1.64 -21.01 2.27
CA GLU A 348 2.11 -22.20 1.52
C GLU A 348 1.14 -22.62 0.39
N GLY A 349 -0.09 -22.09 0.39
CA GLY A 349 -1.15 -22.42 -0.56
C GLY A 349 -1.85 -23.74 -0.27
N ILE A 350 -2.74 -24.15 -1.17
CA ILE A 350 -3.36 -25.47 -1.20
C ILE A 350 -2.80 -26.27 -2.37
N GLN A 351 -2.59 -27.57 -2.16
CA GLN A 351 -2.32 -28.49 -3.26
C GLN A 351 -3.64 -28.83 -3.95
N PHE A 352 -3.79 -28.34 -5.18
CA PHE A 352 -4.91 -28.72 -6.04
C PHE A 352 -4.60 -30.04 -6.75
N ASP A 353 -5.65 -30.81 -7.00
CA ASP A 353 -5.60 -31.87 -8.01
C ASP A 353 -5.51 -31.21 -9.39
N GLU A 354 -4.31 -31.21 -9.97
CA GLU A 354 -4.02 -30.51 -11.22
C GLU A 354 -4.79 -31.06 -12.43
N SER A 355 -5.32 -32.28 -12.32
CA SER A 355 -6.12 -32.92 -13.37
C SER A 355 -7.56 -32.39 -13.43
N LYS A 356 -8.06 -31.84 -12.31
CA LYS A 356 -9.43 -31.33 -12.24
C LYS A 356 -9.58 -30.02 -12.99
N THR A 357 -10.80 -29.77 -13.45
CA THR A 357 -11.16 -28.48 -14.05
C THR A 357 -11.40 -27.42 -12.96
N VAL A 358 -11.17 -26.16 -13.31
CA VAL A 358 -11.41 -25.01 -12.42
C VAL A 358 -12.83 -25.01 -11.82
N ILE A 359 -13.82 -25.39 -12.62
CA ILE A 359 -15.19 -25.45 -12.13
C ILE A 359 -15.46 -26.63 -11.21
N SER A 360 -14.90 -27.80 -11.49
CA SER A 360 -15.06 -28.97 -10.62
C SER A 360 -14.49 -28.70 -9.24
N THR A 361 -13.36 -28.00 -9.12
CA THR A 361 -12.76 -27.70 -7.81
C THR A 361 -13.66 -26.84 -6.92
N VAL A 362 -14.50 -25.98 -7.51
CA VAL A 362 -15.47 -25.17 -6.75
C VAL A 362 -16.75 -25.97 -6.48
N ARG A 363 -17.25 -26.71 -7.49
CA ARG A 363 -18.47 -27.52 -7.36
C ARG A 363 -18.34 -28.65 -6.34
N ASP A 364 -17.14 -29.23 -6.20
CA ASP A 364 -16.83 -30.24 -5.19
C ASP A 364 -17.07 -29.73 -3.75
N ILE A 365 -17.00 -28.40 -3.54
CA ILE A 365 -17.22 -27.75 -2.25
C ILE A 365 -18.67 -27.31 -2.11
N ALA A 366 -19.19 -26.57 -3.09
CA ALA A 366 -20.59 -26.15 -3.13
C ALA A 366 -21.09 -26.02 -4.57
N GLU A 367 -22.11 -26.80 -4.91
CA GLU A 367 -22.73 -26.79 -6.24
C GLU A 367 -23.60 -25.54 -6.46
N VAL A 368 -24.25 -25.06 -5.39
CA VAL A 368 -25.18 -23.92 -5.38
C VAL A 368 -24.99 -23.13 -4.10
N MET A 369 -24.88 -21.80 -4.21
CA MET A 369 -24.74 -20.93 -3.05
C MET A 369 -25.90 -19.93 -2.94
N THR A 370 -26.48 -19.82 -1.75
CA THR A 370 -27.51 -18.84 -1.42
C THR A 370 -26.87 -17.59 -0.83
N TYR A 371 -27.12 -16.44 -1.46
CA TYR A 371 -26.66 -15.13 -1.01
C TYR A 371 -27.87 -14.20 -0.81
N GLY A 372 -28.12 -13.79 0.43
CA GLY A 372 -29.31 -13.01 0.79
C GLY A 372 -30.59 -13.83 0.82
N LYS A 373 -31.75 -13.15 0.97
CA LYS A 373 -33.05 -13.84 1.12
C LYS A 373 -33.53 -14.58 -0.13
N ASP A 374 -33.09 -14.21 -1.35
CA ASP A 374 -33.67 -14.74 -2.60
C ASP A 374 -32.70 -14.82 -3.81
N LYS A 375 -31.37 -14.66 -3.65
CA LYS A 375 -30.42 -14.79 -4.78
C LYS A 375 -29.55 -16.03 -4.65
N VAL A 376 -29.63 -16.89 -5.67
CA VAL A 376 -28.80 -18.09 -5.79
C VAL A 376 -27.73 -17.82 -6.84
N TYR A 377 -26.46 -17.97 -6.45
CA TYR A 377 -25.33 -17.92 -7.37
C TYR A 377 -24.84 -19.33 -7.67
N THR A 378 -24.63 -19.61 -8.95
CA THR A 378 -23.99 -20.86 -9.38
C THR A 378 -22.46 -20.73 -9.28
N ALA A 379 -21.76 -21.86 -9.16
CA ALA A 379 -20.29 -21.88 -9.20
C ALA A 379 -19.72 -21.17 -10.44
N ASP A 380 -20.41 -21.27 -11.59
CA ASP A 380 -20.06 -20.55 -12.82
C ASP A 380 -20.08 -19.03 -12.65
N GLN A 381 -21.11 -18.47 -12.01
CA GLN A 381 -21.23 -17.03 -11.81
C GLN A 381 -20.17 -16.49 -10.86
N LEU A 382 -19.83 -17.25 -9.82
CA LEU A 382 -18.78 -16.87 -8.87
C LEU A 382 -17.40 -16.90 -9.49
N LEU A 383 -17.09 -17.94 -10.28
CA LEU A 383 -15.83 -18.01 -11.03
C LEU A 383 -15.68 -16.83 -11.98
N ALA A 384 -16.71 -16.54 -12.78
CA ALA A 384 -16.72 -15.38 -13.68
C ALA A 384 -16.42 -14.08 -12.93
N HIS A 385 -17.00 -13.89 -11.75
CA HIS A 385 -16.80 -12.69 -10.95
C HIS A 385 -15.38 -12.58 -10.36
N PHE A 386 -14.78 -13.70 -9.95
CA PHE A 386 -13.39 -13.81 -9.50
C PHE A 386 -12.37 -13.83 -10.66
N MET A 387 -12.73 -13.23 -11.80
CA MET A 387 -11.86 -13.07 -12.97
C MET A 387 -11.45 -14.41 -13.62
N PHE A 388 -12.31 -15.42 -13.54
CA PHE A 388 -12.21 -16.63 -14.37
C PHE A 388 -13.26 -16.57 -15.48
N PRO A 389 -12.94 -16.08 -16.69
CA PRO A 389 -13.86 -16.11 -17.82
C PRO A 389 -14.45 -17.51 -18.04
N TYR A 390 -15.67 -17.60 -18.57
CA TYR A 390 -16.35 -18.87 -18.87
C TYR A 390 -15.50 -19.87 -19.68
N LYS A 391 -14.61 -19.37 -20.54
CA LYS A 391 -13.67 -20.20 -21.32
C LYS A 391 -12.68 -20.97 -20.43
N MET A 392 -12.31 -20.39 -19.28
CA MET A 392 -11.36 -20.97 -18.33
C MET A 392 -12.00 -22.00 -17.39
N HIS A 393 -13.33 -21.98 -17.20
CA HIS A 393 -14.02 -22.88 -16.27
C HIS A 393 -13.72 -24.36 -16.53
N ARG A 394 -13.59 -24.73 -17.81
CA ARG A 394 -13.35 -26.11 -18.26
C ARG A 394 -11.87 -26.45 -18.42
N GLN A 395 -10.96 -25.51 -18.16
CA GLN A 395 -9.52 -25.78 -18.27
C GLN A 395 -9.05 -26.56 -17.03
N PRO A 396 -8.05 -27.46 -17.19
CA PRO A 396 -7.38 -28.08 -16.05
C PRO A 396 -6.66 -27.04 -15.18
N VAL A 397 -6.65 -27.26 -13.86
CA VAL A 397 -5.95 -26.39 -12.91
C VAL A 397 -4.44 -26.35 -13.19
N ALA A 398 -3.86 -27.41 -13.77
CA ALA A 398 -2.46 -27.45 -14.22
C ALA A 398 -2.05 -26.25 -15.10
N LEU A 399 -2.95 -25.76 -15.94
CA LEU A 399 -2.67 -24.69 -16.92
C LEU A 399 -2.81 -23.28 -16.32
N LEU A 400 -3.30 -23.16 -15.09
CA LEU A 400 -3.43 -21.87 -14.43
C LEU A 400 -2.06 -21.34 -14.00
N SER A 401 -1.87 -20.04 -14.15
CA SER A 401 -0.73 -19.33 -13.57
C SER A 401 -0.76 -19.38 -12.04
N GLY A 402 0.39 -19.16 -11.38
CA GLY A 402 0.46 -19.15 -9.91
C GLY A 402 -0.52 -18.17 -9.26
N GLY A 403 -0.67 -16.97 -9.83
CA GLY A 403 -1.67 -15.98 -9.37
C GLY A 403 -3.11 -16.45 -9.57
N GLU A 404 -3.42 -17.11 -10.69
CA GLU A 404 -4.74 -17.73 -10.91
C GLU A 404 -5.02 -18.87 -9.93
N LYS A 405 -4.04 -19.74 -9.66
CA LYS A 405 -4.17 -20.80 -8.64
C LYS A 405 -4.44 -20.20 -7.25
N ARG A 406 -3.79 -19.10 -6.88
CA ARG A 406 -4.05 -18.40 -5.60
C ARG A 406 -5.44 -17.78 -5.53
N ARG A 407 -5.92 -17.18 -6.61
CA ARG A 407 -7.31 -16.67 -6.68
C ARG A 407 -8.32 -17.79 -6.54
N LEU A 408 -8.08 -18.92 -7.21
CA LEU A 408 -8.93 -20.10 -7.07
C LEU A 408 -8.92 -20.61 -5.62
N TYR A 409 -7.75 -20.61 -4.97
CA TYR A 409 -7.63 -21.03 -3.57
C TYR A 409 -8.42 -20.12 -2.63
N LEU A 410 -8.26 -18.80 -2.78
CA LEU A 410 -9.06 -17.85 -2.03
C LEU A 410 -10.56 -18.10 -2.23
N LEU A 411 -11.00 -18.28 -3.48
CA LEU A 411 -12.39 -18.60 -3.78
C LEU A 411 -12.85 -19.88 -3.09
N THR A 412 -12.05 -20.96 -3.12
CA THR A 412 -12.42 -22.23 -2.46
C THR A 412 -12.69 -22.09 -0.97
N ILE A 413 -11.99 -21.17 -0.29
CA ILE A 413 -12.22 -20.88 1.13
C ILE A 413 -13.48 -20.04 1.31
N LEU A 414 -13.65 -19.00 0.49
CA LEU A 414 -14.81 -18.10 0.59
C LEU A 414 -16.13 -18.82 0.31
N VAL A 415 -16.11 -19.81 -0.59
CA VAL A 415 -17.24 -20.66 -0.94
C VAL A 415 -17.71 -21.53 0.22
N GLN A 416 -16.85 -21.84 1.19
CA GLN A 416 -17.25 -22.57 2.41
C GLN A 416 -18.12 -21.72 3.36
N ASN A 417 -18.27 -20.41 3.08
CA ASN A 417 -18.98 -19.44 3.91
C ASN A 417 -18.51 -19.47 5.39
N PRO A 418 -17.19 -19.29 5.65
CA PRO A 418 -16.65 -19.33 7.00
C PRO A 418 -17.11 -18.10 7.79
N ASN A 419 -17.27 -18.27 9.10
CA ASN A 419 -17.65 -17.18 10.01
C ASN A 419 -16.47 -16.61 10.81
N PHE A 420 -15.31 -17.27 10.71
CA PHE A 420 -14.01 -16.75 11.13
C PHE A 420 -13.02 -16.93 9.97
N LEU A 421 -12.61 -15.84 9.35
CA LEU A 421 -11.69 -15.84 8.22
C LEU A 421 -10.28 -15.46 8.68
N ILE A 422 -9.29 -16.29 8.33
CA ILE A 422 -7.87 -16.06 8.58
C ILE A 422 -7.16 -15.97 7.24
N LEU A 423 -6.51 -14.85 7.00
CA LEU A 423 -5.76 -14.59 5.77
C LEU A 423 -4.29 -14.38 6.09
N ASP A 424 -3.44 -15.35 5.78
CA ASP A 424 -1.98 -15.24 5.95
C ASP A 424 -1.33 -14.79 4.64
N GLU A 425 -0.90 -13.52 4.59
CA GLU A 425 -0.27 -12.88 3.45
C GLU A 425 -1.08 -12.98 2.13
N PRO A 426 -2.39 -12.63 2.15
CA PRO A 426 -3.27 -12.83 0.99
C PRO A 426 -2.92 -11.92 -0.18
N THR A 427 -2.23 -10.81 0.06
CA THR A 427 -1.95 -9.79 -0.95
C THR A 427 -0.80 -10.17 -1.88
N ASN A 428 0.07 -11.09 -1.45
CA ASN A 428 1.22 -11.51 -2.25
C ASN A 428 0.76 -12.22 -3.53
N ASP A 429 1.35 -11.82 -4.65
CA ASP A 429 1.11 -12.37 -5.99
C ASP A 429 -0.30 -12.13 -6.56
N LEU A 430 -1.10 -11.25 -5.93
CA LEU A 430 -2.36 -10.75 -6.47
C LEU A 430 -2.16 -9.40 -7.19
N ASP A 431 -2.83 -9.21 -8.32
CA ASP A 431 -2.81 -7.91 -9.00
C ASP A 431 -3.72 -6.89 -8.32
N LEU A 432 -3.48 -5.60 -8.61
CA LEU A 432 -4.26 -4.48 -8.04
C LEU A 432 -5.78 -4.65 -8.21
N LEU A 433 -6.23 -5.16 -9.35
CA LEU A 433 -7.64 -5.38 -9.64
C LEU A 433 -8.23 -6.50 -8.77
N THR A 434 -7.50 -7.61 -8.60
CA THR A 434 -7.93 -8.70 -7.72
C THR A 434 -7.91 -8.27 -6.25
N LEU A 435 -6.89 -7.52 -5.84
CA LEU A 435 -6.80 -6.93 -4.49
C LEU A 435 -8.03 -6.05 -4.19
N GLN A 436 -8.40 -5.18 -5.14
CA GLN A 436 -9.58 -4.33 -4.97
C GLN A 436 -10.87 -5.14 -4.81
N LYS A 437 -11.07 -6.20 -5.61
CA LYS A 437 -12.25 -7.08 -5.46
C LYS A 437 -12.25 -7.82 -4.11
N LEU A 438 -11.08 -8.21 -3.62
CA LEU A 438 -10.95 -8.83 -2.31
C LEU A 438 -11.25 -7.83 -1.19
N GLU A 439 -10.78 -6.59 -1.30
CA GLU A 439 -11.10 -5.51 -0.36
C GLU A 439 -12.60 -5.26 -0.30
N ASP A 440 -13.25 -5.05 -1.46
CA ASP A 440 -14.69 -4.85 -1.56
C ASP A 440 -15.47 -6.00 -0.90
N PHE A 441 -15.00 -7.24 -1.10
CA PHE A 441 -15.57 -8.42 -0.47
C PHE A 441 -15.40 -8.41 1.07
N LEU A 442 -14.20 -8.11 1.56
CA LEU A 442 -13.89 -8.12 3.00
C LEU A 442 -14.57 -6.97 3.74
N GLN A 443 -14.78 -5.83 3.08
CA GLN A 443 -15.56 -4.71 3.64
C GLN A 443 -17.01 -5.12 3.92
N GLY A 444 -17.60 -5.95 3.05
CA GLY A 444 -18.93 -6.55 3.26
C GLY A 444 -18.97 -7.72 4.26
N TYR A 445 -17.82 -8.22 4.71
CA TYR A 445 -17.73 -9.39 5.58
C TYR A 445 -18.09 -9.03 7.04
N LYS A 446 -19.15 -9.67 7.56
CA LYS A 446 -19.70 -9.50 8.91
C LYS A 446 -19.17 -10.51 9.96
N GLY A 447 -18.29 -11.42 9.57
CA GLY A 447 -17.68 -12.40 10.47
C GLY A 447 -16.45 -11.85 11.18
N CYS A 448 -15.77 -12.69 11.94
CA CYS A 448 -14.46 -12.31 12.50
C CYS A 448 -13.37 -12.46 11.45
N LEU A 449 -12.52 -11.46 11.32
CA LEU A 449 -11.46 -11.42 10.33
C LEU A 449 -10.12 -11.24 11.03
N LEU A 450 -9.17 -12.11 10.71
CA LEU A 450 -7.78 -12.02 11.14
C LEU A 450 -6.88 -12.01 9.90
N VAL A 451 -6.20 -10.89 9.67
CA VAL A 451 -5.35 -10.70 8.49
C VAL A 451 -3.90 -10.55 8.92
N VAL A 452 -3.00 -11.31 8.30
CA VAL A 452 -1.57 -11.04 8.29
C VAL A 452 -1.24 -10.48 6.91
N SER A 453 -0.74 -9.26 6.85
CA SER A 453 -0.31 -8.68 5.58
C SER A 453 0.75 -7.62 5.82
N HIS A 454 1.70 -7.55 4.90
CA HIS A 454 2.64 -6.44 4.78
C HIS A 454 2.10 -5.28 3.93
N ASP A 455 0.95 -5.45 3.27
CA ASP A 455 0.30 -4.39 2.49
C ASP A 455 -0.43 -3.41 3.42
N ARG A 456 0.18 -2.23 3.55
CA ARG A 456 -0.30 -1.14 4.41
C ARG A 456 -1.66 -0.60 3.97
N PHE A 457 -1.89 -0.46 2.67
CA PHE A 457 -3.15 0.06 2.14
C PHE A 457 -4.28 -0.94 2.40
N PHE A 458 -4.03 -2.22 2.14
CA PHE A 458 -4.99 -3.29 2.39
C PHE A 458 -5.41 -3.35 3.86
N MET A 459 -4.43 -3.25 4.78
CA MET A 459 -4.68 -3.23 6.21
C MET A 459 -5.53 -2.02 6.61
N ASP A 460 -5.27 -0.85 6.03
CA ASP A 460 -6.06 0.36 6.31
C ASP A 460 -7.52 0.30 5.84
N GLN A 461 -7.81 -0.48 4.80
CA GLN A 461 -9.18 -0.63 4.29
C GLN A 461 -10.00 -1.69 5.01
N VAL A 462 -9.35 -2.68 5.62
CA VAL A 462 -9.99 -3.92 6.04
C VAL A 462 -9.99 -4.12 7.57
N VAL A 463 -9.05 -3.49 8.29
CA VAL A 463 -8.80 -3.77 9.70
C VAL A 463 -9.16 -2.56 10.59
N ASP A 464 -9.76 -2.85 11.75
CA ASP A 464 -10.11 -1.84 12.76
C ASP A 464 -9.18 -1.88 13.99
N GLN A 465 -8.45 -2.98 14.18
CA GLN A 465 -7.55 -3.19 15.32
C GLN A 465 -6.29 -3.93 14.90
N LEU A 466 -5.14 -3.54 15.43
CA LEU A 466 -3.85 -4.17 15.15
C LEU A 466 -3.30 -4.95 16.35
N PHE A 467 -2.74 -6.13 16.07
CA PHE A 467 -1.86 -6.86 16.95
C PHE A 467 -0.43 -6.69 16.47
N VAL A 468 0.38 -6.03 17.30
CA VAL A 468 1.77 -5.74 17.02
C VAL A 468 2.66 -6.73 17.74
N CYS A 469 3.27 -7.64 16.99
CA CYS A 469 4.29 -8.56 17.48
C CYS A 469 5.64 -7.84 17.56
N GLN A 470 6.05 -7.45 18.77
CA GLN A 470 7.30 -6.69 18.99
C GLN A 470 8.55 -7.58 19.09
N GLY A 471 8.38 -8.90 19.23
CA GLY A 471 9.45 -9.83 19.58
C GLY A 471 9.36 -10.28 21.04
N ASP A 472 10.18 -11.27 21.40
CA ASP A 472 10.33 -11.80 22.77
C ASP A 472 9.01 -12.20 23.47
N GLY A 473 8.04 -12.67 22.69
CA GLY A 473 6.74 -13.09 23.18
C GLY A 473 5.73 -11.97 23.41
N VAL A 474 6.06 -10.71 23.11
CA VAL A 474 5.20 -9.56 23.37
C VAL A 474 4.31 -9.23 22.17
N VAL A 475 3.00 -9.33 22.36
CA VAL A 475 1.97 -8.91 21.40
C VAL A 475 1.13 -7.80 22.02
N LYS A 476 1.12 -6.61 21.40
CA LYS A 476 0.34 -5.47 21.87
C LYS A 476 -0.84 -5.20 20.96
N GLY A 477 -2.01 -4.97 21.56
CA GLY A 477 -3.18 -4.47 20.86
C GLY A 477 -3.11 -2.96 20.64
N PHE A 478 -3.46 -2.50 19.45
CA PHE A 478 -3.67 -1.11 19.11
C PHE A 478 -5.04 -0.96 18.46
N MET A 479 -5.85 -0.02 18.93
CA MET A 479 -7.15 0.28 18.32
C MET A 479 -6.95 1.32 17.24
N GLY A 480 -7.34 0.98 16.01
CA GLY A 480 -7.08 1.78 14.83
C GLY A 480 -6.39 0.99 13.74
N ASN A 481 -6.27 1.64 12.59
CA ASN A 481 -5.63 1.10 11.39
C ASN A 481 -4.11 1.30 11.38
N TYR A 482 -3.45 0.87 10.31
CA TYR A 482 -1.99 0.95 10.17
C TYR A 482 -1.49 2.40 10.11
N SER A 483 -2.15 3.27 9.36
CA SER A 483 -1.77 4.69 9.29
C SER A 483 -1.84 5.38 10.66
N GLN A 484 -2.91 5.14 11.42
CA GLN A 484 -3.06 5.67 12.79
C GLN A 484 -1.99 5.13 13.75
N TYR A 485 -1.66 3.84 13.62
CA TYR A 485 -0.58 3.24 14.40
C TYR A 485 0.78 3.86 14.10
N LYS A 486 1.04 4.17 12.82
CA LYS A 486 2.27 4.85 12.41
C LYS A 486 2.35 6.28 12.97
N ASP A 487 1.27 7.04 12.90
CA ASP A 487 1.23 8.39 13.46
C ASP A 487 1.50 8.37 14.97
N TYR A 488 0.93 7.39 15.68
CA TYR A 488 1.22 7.14 17.09
C TYR A 488 2.71 6.85 17.35
N LEU A 489 3.34 5.99 16.54
CA LEU A 489 4.76 5.68 16.64
C LEU A 489 5.63 6.91 16.39
N ASP A 490 5.33 7.69 15.35
CA ASP A 490 6.09 8.89 14.99
C ASP A 490 5.96 9.98 16.07
N ALA A 491 4.76 10.16 16.64
CA ALA A 491 4.54 11.07 17.77
C ALA A 491 5.37 10.65 18.99
N LYS A 492 5.31 9.36 19.35
CA LYS A 492 6.08 8.81 20.47
C LYS A 492 7.59 8.95 20.27
N GLN A 493 8.10 8.69 19.07
CA GLN A 493 9.53 8.88 18.77
C GLN A 493 9.95 10.36 18.85
N ARG A 494 9.08 11.29 18.45
CA ARG A 494 9.34 12.73 18.58
C ARG A 494 9.38 13.16 20.04
N GLU A 495 8.50 12.64 20.88
CA GLU A 495 8.51 12.87 22.33
C GLU A 495 9.79 12.32 22.97
N GLU A 496 10.15 11.06 22.70
CA GLU A 496 11.40 10.46 23.21
C GLU A 496 12.65 11.22 22.75
N ARG A 497 12.68 11.74 21.51
CA ARG A 497 13.78 12.59 21.03
C ARG A 497 13.81 13.94 21.76
N LYS A 498 12.65 14.55 22.02
CA LYS A 498 12.55 15.79 22.79
C LYS A 498 13.06 15.57 24.22
N GLU A 499 12.64 14.50 24.89
CA GLU A 499 13.10 14.13 26.23
C GLU A 499 14.61 13.87 26.26
N LYS A 500 15.16 13.07 25.32
CA LYS A 500 16.60 12.84 25.22
C LYS A 500 17.40 14.10 24.93
N SER A 501 16.84 15.03 24.14
CA SER A 501 17.48 16.32 23.86
C SER A 501 17.42 17.29 25.06
N ALA A 502 16.35 17.21 25.86
CA ALA A 502 16.22 17.96 27.11
C ALA A 502 17.20 17.44 28.17
N GLN A 503 17.32 16.12 28.33
CA GLN A 503 18.30 15.48 29.23
C GLN A 503 19.75 15.78 28.81
N LYS A 504 20.08 15.74 27.50
CA LYS A 504 21.41 16.16 27.02
C LYS A 504 21.71 17.64 27.25
N LYS A 505 20.70 18.52 27.22
CA LYS A 505 20.85 19.95 27.56
C LYS A 505 21.02 20.17 29.07
N GLU A 506 20.53 19.27 29.92
CA GLU A 506 20.77 19.30 31.37
C GLU A 506 22.18 18.78 31.73
N GLU A 507 22.67 17.72 31.08
CA GLU A 507 24.01 17.16 31.32
C GLU A 507 25.17 18.04 30.78
N GLN A 508 24.91 18.93 29.82
CA GLN A 508 25.91 19.85 29.25
C GLN A 508 25.94 21.25 29.88
N LYS A 509 25.25 21.49 31.01
CA LYS A 509 25.48 22.72 31.78
C LYS A 509 26.76 22.55 32.61
N PRO A 510 27.86 23.30 32.34
CA PRO A 510 28.96 23.33 33.29
C PRO A 510 28.45 23.98 34.57
N VAL A 511 28.80 23.40 35.73
CA VAL A 511 28.54 23.96 37.05
C VAL A 511 29.31 25.29 37.17
N LYS A 512 28.70 26.37 36.70
CA LYS A 512 29.08 27.74 37.10
C LYS A 512 28.18 28.12 38.25
N GLN A 513 28.76 28.24 39.44
CA GLN A 513 28.18 28.97 40.55
C GLN A 513 27.81 30.37 40.02
N ARG A 514 26.52 30.63 39.82
CA ARG A 514 26.02 31.97 39.52
C ARG A 514 25.93 32.72 40.84
N GLU A 515 26.84 33.65 41.07
CA GLU A 515 26.61 34.74 42.02
C GLU A 515 25.33 35.46 41.60
N LYS A 516 24.37 35.58 42.53
CA LYS A 516 23.14 36.33 42.31
C LYS A 516 23.49 37.82 42.26
N VAL A 517 23.56 38.37 41.06
CA VAL A 517 23.62 39.82 40.85
C VAL A 517 22.22 40.36 41.14
N LYS A 518 22.07 41.23 42.15
CA LYS A 518 20.82 41.93 42.43
C LYS A 518 20.71 43.18 41.54
N ARG A 519 19.50 43.52 41.08
CA ARG A 519 19.19 44.78 40.37
C ARG A 519 19.77 45.95 41.15
N SER A 520 20.45 46.87 40.47
CA SER A 520 20.90 48.12 41.08
C SER A 520 19.70 49.02 41.40
N PHE A 521 19.85 49.96 42.34
CA PHE A 521 18.78 50.89 42.73
C PHE A 521 18.20 51.69 41.55
N LYS A 522 19.01 51.95 40.50
CA LYS A 522 18.54 52.61 39.27
C LYS A 522 17.67 51.69 38.42
N GLU A 523 18.04 50.42 38.28
CA GLU A 523 17.30 49.41 37.51
C GLU A 523 15.98 49.01 38.19
N GLN A 524 15.95 48.98 39.53
CA GLN A 524 14.71 48.76 40.29
C GLN A 524 13.70 49.89 40.02
N ARG A 525 14.16 51.14 40.00
CA ARG A 525 13.32 52.31 39.72
C ARG A 525 12.89 52.35 38.25
N GLU A 526 13.76 51.97 37.31
CA GLU A 526 13.42 51.83 35.90
C GLU A 526 12.30 50.80 35.70
N TYR A 527 12.39 49.64 36.36
CA TYR A 527 11.35 48.60 36.32
C TYR A 527 9.98 49.08 36.83
N GLU A 528 9.95 49.78 37.97
CA GLU A 528 8.71 50.35 38.50
C GLU A 528 8.15 51.46 37.60
N THR A 529 9.02 52.27 36.99
CA THR A 529 8.60 53.35 36.07
C THR A 529 8.05 52.78 34.77
N LEU A 530 8.69 51.76 34.20
CA LEU A 530 8.22 51.07 33.00
C LEU A 530 6.84 50.44 33.21
N ALA A 531 6.58 49.86 34.39
CA ALA A 531 5.25 49.31 34.71
C ALA A 531 4.16 50.40 34.68
N GLN A 532 4.43 51.58 35.25
CA GLN A 532 3.49 52.70 35.24
C GLN A 532 3.29 53.30 33.84
N GLU A 533 4.36 53.40 33.05
CA GLU A 533 4.29 53.91 31.67
C GLU A 533 3.52 52.97 30.76
N MET A 534 3.69 51.65 30.91
CA MET A 534 2.91 50.65 30.17
C MET A 534 1.43 50.73 30.53
N GLU A 535 1.09 50.84 31.82
CA GLU A 535 -0.31 50.98 32.25
C GLU A 535 -0.97 52.25 31.67
N ALA A 536 -0.24 53.38 31.64
CA ALA A 536 -0.72 54.61 31.02
C ALA A 536 -0.95 54.48 29.50
N LEU A 537 -0.03 53.81 28.79
CA LEU A 537 -0.14 53.56 27.36
C LEU A 537 -1.29 52.59 27.03
N GLU A 538 -1.55 51.59 27.87
CA GLU A 538 -2.71 50.70 27.72
C GLU A 538 -4.03 51.45 27.90
N GLN A 539 -4.10 52.37 28.87
CA GLN A 539 -5.27 53.22 29.05
C GLN A 539 -5.47 54.18 27.87
N GLU A 540 -4.40 54.81 27.34
CA GLU A 540 -4.47 55.66 26.15
C GLU A 540 -4.95 54.87 24.93
N LYS A 541 -4.43 53.65 24.73
CA LYS A 541 -4.85 52.71 23.68
C LYS A 541 -6.34 52.36 23.81
N ALA A 542 -6.81 52.06 25.01
CA ALA A 542 -8.22 51.73 25.25
C ALA A 542 -9.14 52.91 24.90
N ASN A 543 -8.80 54.12 25.37
CA ASN A 543 -9.56 55.34 25.09
C ASN A 543 -9.57 55.68 23.59
N LEU A 544 -8.43 55.57 22.91
CA LEU A 544 -8.33 55.81 21.46
C LEU A 544 -9.14 54.79 20.67
N THR A 545 -9.12 53.53 21.07
CA THR A 545 -9.90 52.46 20.42
C THR A 545 -11.40 52.69 20.59
N GLU A 546 -11.84 53.13 21.76
CA GLU A 546 -13.24 53.47 22.01
C GLU A 546 -13.68 54.70 21.20
N ALA A 547 -12.85 55.75 21.17
CA ALA A 547 -13.12 56.94 20.37
C ALA A 547 -13.18 56.63 18.86
N LEU A 548 -12.36 55.70 18.36
CA LEU A 548 -12.35 55.25 16.96
C LEU A 548 -13.68 54.63 16.52
N ASN A 549 -14.41 53.99 17.44
CA ASN A 549 -15.72 53.40 17.15
C ASN A 549 -16.82 54.45 16.99
N SER A 550 -16.58 55.69 17.42
CA SER A 550 -17.57 56.78 17.43
C SER A 550 -17.26 57.92 16.46
N GLU A 551 -16.06 57.96 15.89
CA GLU A 551 -15.60 59.03 15.00
C GLU A 551 -15.90 58.72 13.53
N THR A 552 -16.28 59.74 12.75
CA THR A 552 -16.66 59.58 11.33
C THR A 552 -15.83 60.42 10.38
N ASP A 553 -14.98 61.30 10.91
CA ASP A 553 -14.02 62.08 10.14
C ASP A 553 -12.82 61.21 9.71
N TYR A 554 -12.65 61.05 8.40
CA TYR A 554 -11.63 60.21 7.79
C TYR A 554 -10.19 60.60 8.21
N GLN A 555 -9.92 61.90 8.36
CA GLN A 555 -8.57 62.36 8.65
C GLN A 555 -8.20 62.09 10.12
N LYS A 556 -9.15 62.29 11.04
CA LYS A 556 -8.96 61.93 12.45
C LYS A 556 -8.86 60.43 12.66
N LEU A 557 -9.65 59.63 11.95
CA LEU A 557 -9.56 58.17 11.99
C LEU A 557 -8.18 57.67 11.56
N HIS A 558 -7.60 58.29 10.52
CA HIS A 558 -6.25 57.96 10.07
C HIS A 558 -5.19 58.32 11.12
N ASP A 559 -5.25 59.52 11.69
CA ASP A 559 -4.29 59.96 12.72
C ASP A 559 -4.39 59.12 14.01
N MET A 560 -5.60 58.78 14.44
CA MET A 560 -5.83 57.89 15.59
C MET A 560 -5.36 56.46 15.31
N GLY A 561 -5.52 55.97 14.08
CA GLY A 561 -5.00 54.67 13.65
C GLY A 561 -3.47 54.62 13.69
N ASN A 562 -2.80 55.67 13.20
CA ASN A 562 -1.34 55.78 13.26
C ASN A 562 -0.85 55.85 14.72
N ARG A 563 -1.51 56.65 15.57
CA ARG A 563 -1.18 56.74 16.99
C ARG A 563 -1.37 55.42 17.73
N LEU A 564 -2.41 54.65 17.40
CA LEU A 564 -2.61 53.31 17.96
C LEU A 564 -1.51 52.32 17.57
N GLN A 565 -0.96 52.45 16.37
CA GLN A 565 0.16 51.62 15.95
C GLN A 565 1.44 52.01 16.71
N GLU A 566 1.73 53.31 16.84
CA GLU A 566 2.87 53.78 17.65
C GLU A 566 2.79 53.32 19.11
N ILE A 567 1.60 53.38 19.73
CA ILE A 567 1.42 52.93 21.12
C ILE A 567 1.69 51.42 21.25
N LYS A 568 1.30 50.61 20.25
CA LYS A 568 1.59 49.16 20.27
C LYS A 568 3.10 48.91 20.19
N ASP A 569 3.78 49.57 19.27
CA ASP A 569 5.23 49.39 19.10
C ASP A 569 5.99 49.83 20.37
N LEU A 570 5.56 50.92 21.03
CA LEU A 570 6.11 51.38 22.31
C LEU A 570 5.83 50.42 23.48
N LEU A 571 4.64 49.80 23.52
CA LEU A 571 4.32 48.80 24.53
C LEU A 571 5.21 47.57 24.37
N ASP A 572 5.39 47.06 23.15
CA ASP A 572 6.22 45.89 22.88
C ASP A 572 7.70 46.15 23.27
N GLU A 573 8.24 47.34 22.97
CA GLU A 573 9.60 47.72 23.36
C GLU A 573 9.76 47.81 24.89
N LYS A 574 8.81 48.42 25.58
CA LYS A 574 8.84 48.56 27.04
C LYS A 574 8.64 47.23 27.75
N GLU A 575 7.79 46.36 27.22
CA GLU A 575 7.53 45.02 27.77
C GLU A 575 8.78 44.15 27.67
N LEU A 576 9.48 44.19 26.54
CA LEU A 576 10.73 43.45 26.35
C LEU A 576 11.81 43.93 27.34
N ARG A 577 11.94 45.24 27.53
CA ARG A 577 12.88 45.81 28.51
C ARG A 577 12.49 45.49 29.96
N TRP A 578 11.20 45.47 30.26
CA TRP A 578 10.69 45.11 31.58
C TRP A 578 10.97 43.63 31.90
N LEU A 579 10.79 42.73 30.93
CA LEU A 579 11.12 41.30 31.04
C LEU A 579 12.63 41.07 31.24
N GLU A 580 13.48 41.79 30.50
CA GLU A 580 14.94 41.74 30.71
C GLU A 580 15.32 42.12 32.14
N LEU A 581 14.75 43.23 32.64
CA LEU A 581 14.97 43.64 34.03
C LEU A 581 14.38 42.60 34.99
N ASP A 582 13.25 41.95 34.64
CA ASP A 582 12.63 40.95 35.49
C ASP A 582 13.57 39.77 35.77
N GLU A 583 14.16 39.23 34.69
CA GLU A 583 15.11 38.13 34.73
C GLU A 583 16.39 38.44 35.54
N ILE A 584 16.80 39.71 35.61
CA ILE A 584 17.98 40.15 36.40
C ILE A 584 17.68 40.13 37.90
N GLY A 585 16.42 40.24 38.33
CA GLY A 585 16.06 40.26 39.77
C GLY A 585 15.56 38.93 40.35
N GLY A 586 15.27 37.94 39.50
CA GLY A 586 14.73 36.62 39.86
C GLY A 586 15.74 35.62 40.44
#